data_AF-A0AAF1A8D1-F1
#
_entry.id   AF-A0AAF1A8D1-F1
#
_cell.length_a   1.000
_cell.length_b   1.000
_cell.length_c   1.000
_cell.angle_alpha   90.00
_cell.angle_beta   90.00
_cell.angle_gamma   90.00
#
_symmetry.space_group_name_H-M   'P 1'
#
loop_
_entity.id
_entity.type
_entity.pdbx_description
1 polymer ?
#
loop_
_entity_poly.entity_id
_entity_poly.type
_entity_poly.pdbx_seq_one_letter_code
_entity_poly.pdbx_strand_id
1 'polypeptide(L)'
;MSSLQQRLARHRSDAQPPTVVRAEDALKYALAIFGDRTEWARSDFGACDGDTEHDVSYLDGALCEIGGMAMLFGDQRYYSDGRLIESEIPIIKGLRSSHIWHPDPAQDGPRTRSGELPSFDPDLPSPGTYEITIDPFAQSVHVRAVMGAAE
;
A
#
# COMPACT_ATOMS: atom_id res chain seq x y z
N MET A 1 10.37 36.96 -27.47
CA MET A 1 9.25 36.08 -27.08
C MET A 1 9.62 35.38 -25.79
N SER A 2 8.77 35.49 -24.77
CA SER A 2 9.11 35.37 -23.34
C SER A 2 9.34 33.92 -22.88
N SER A 3 10.44 33.71 -22.14
CA SER A 3 10.80 32.44 -21.48
C SER A 3 9.71 31.91 -20.53
N LEU A 4 8.79 32.77 -20.11
CA LEU A 4 7.67 32.44 -19.23
C LEU A 4 6.59 31.64 -19.97
N GLN A 5 6.38 31.88 -21.27
CA GLN A 5 5.47 31.06 -22.10
C GLN A 5 6.07 29.68 -22.39
N GLN A 6 7.39 29.58 -22.59
CA GLN A 6 8.08 28.30 -22.73
C GLN A 6 8.09 27.48 -21.42
N ARG A 7 8.22 28.14 -20.26
CA ARG A 7 8.12 27.48 -18.94
C ARG A 7 6.70 27.01 -18.64
N LEU A 8 5.68 27.81 -18.97
CA LEU A 8 4.28 27.41 -18.85
C LEU A 8 3.92 26.26 -19.79
N ALA A 9 4.42 26.25 -21.03
CA ALA A 9 4.18 25.17 -21.99
C ALA A 9 4.80 23.83 -21.54
N ARG A 10 5.98 23.85 -20.89
CA ARG A 10 6.59 22.64 -20.30
C ARG A 10 5.76 22.07 -19.15
N HIS A 11 5.24 22.91 -18.26
CA HIS A 11 4.43 22.44 -17.13
C HIS A 11 3.01 22.02 -17.51
N ARG A 12 2.50 22.48 -18.66
CA ARG A 12 1.13 22.13 -19.10
C ARG A 12 1.06 20.82 -19.88
N SER A 13 2.20 20.23 -20.25
CA SER A 13 2.28 19.06 -21.12
C SER A 13 2.36 17.72 -20.40
N ASP A 14 2.51 17.72 -19.06
CA ASP A 14 2.67 16.50 -18.24
C ASP A 14 1.41 16.08 -17.48
N ALA A 15 0.31 16.83 -17.62
CA ALA A 15 -0.98 16.40 -17.07
C ALA A 15 -1.57 15.35 -18.01
N GLN A 16 -1.11 14.11 -17.86
CA GLN A 16 -1.72 12.95 -18.49
C GLN A 16 -3.21 12.96 -18.12
N PRO A 17 -4.14 12.89 -19.09
CA PRO A 17 -5.56 12.86 -18.77
C PRO A 17 -5.82 11.69 -17.82
N PRO A 18 -6.72 11.85 -16.83
CA PRO A 18 -7.01 10.79 -15.87
C PRO A 18 -7.39 9.54 -16.64
N THR A 19 -6.65 8.47 -16.43
CA THR A 19 -6.91 7.19 -17.06
C THR A 19 -8.30 6.76 -16.59
N VAL A 20 -9.20 6.40 -17.52
CA VAL A 20 -10.56 6.00 -17.15
C VAL A 20 -10.47 4.68 -16.39
N VAL A 21 -10.54 4.76 -15.06
CA VAL A 21 -10.55 3.59 -14.18
C VAL A 21 -11.87 2.86 -14.36
N ARG A 22 -11.81 1.56 -14.63
CA ARG A 22 -12.99 0.71 -14.73
C ARG A 22 -13.63 0.58 -13.34
N ALA A 23 -14.95 0.55 -13.30
CA ALA A 23 -15.69 0.46 -12.04
C ALA A 23 -15.31 -0.81 -11.25
N GLU A 24 -15.06 -1.93 -11.93
CA GLU A 24 -14.61 -3.15 -11.27
C GLU A 24 -13.22 -3.00 -10.63
N ASP A 25 -12.28 -2.33 -11.29
CA ASP A 25 -10.93 -2.13 -10.76
C ASP A 25 -10.94 -1.14 -9.59
N ALA A 26 -11.79 -0.11 -9.66
CA ALA A 26 -12.03 0.80 -8.54
C ALA A 26 -12.62 0.08 -7.32
N LEU A 27 -13.56 -0.85 -7.52
CA LEU A 27 -14.15 -1.64 -6.44
C LEU A 27 -13.11 -2.56 -5.78
N LYS A 28 -12.31 -3.27 -6.58
CA LYS A 28 -11.25 -4.14 -6.06
C LYS A 28 -10.18 -3.34 -5.30
N TYR A 29 -9.81 -2.16 -5.81
CA TYR A 29 -8.90 -1.25 -5.12
C TYR A 29 -9.48 -0.76 -3.78
N ALA A 30 -10.75 -0.32 -3.78
CA ALA A 30 -11.42 0.12 -2.57
C ALA A 30 -11.49 -0.98 -1.51
N LEU A 31 -11.76 -2.22 -1.93
CA LEU A 31 -11.73 -3.39 -1.05
C LEU A 31 -10.35 -3.60 -0.43
N ALA A 32 -9.28 -3.56 -1.22
CA ALA A 32 -7.92 -3.71 -0.72
C ALA A 32 -7.56 -2.63 0.30
N ILE A 33 -7.85 -1.36 -0.02
CA ILE A 33 -7.59 -0.23 0.90
C ILE A 33 -8.41 -0.35 2.18
N PHE A 34 -9.67 -0.79 2.09
CA PHE A 34 -10.52 -0.95 3.25
C PHE A 34 -10.05 -2.10 4.15
N GLY A 35 -9.58 -3.20 3.54
CA GLY A 35 -8.98 -4.34 4.24
C GLY A 35 -7.73 -3.93 5.02
N ASP A 36 -6.76 -3.29 4.35
CA ASP A 36 -5.53 -2.79 4.96
C ASP A 36 -5.82 -1.85 6.14
N ARG A 37 -6.71 -0.87 5.97
CA ARG A 37 -7.08 0.05 7.05
C ARG A 37 -7.78 -0.64 8.22
N THR A 38 -8.58 -1.66 7.96
CA THR A 38 -9.27 -2.42 9.02
C THR A 38 -8.28 -3.27 9.82
N GLU A 39 -7.28 -3.87 9.14
CA GLU A 39 -6.19 -4.58 9.81
C GLU A 39 -5.36 -3.64 10.69
N TRP A 40 -4.98 -2.48 10.16
CA TRP A 40 -4.30 -1.43 10.94
C TRP A 40 -5.11 -1.00 12.16
N ALA A 41 -6.40 -0.71 11.98
CA ALA A 41 -7.28 -0.34 13.08
C ALA A 41 -7.35 -1.46 14.14
N ARG A 42 -7.46 -2.73 13.74
CA ARG A 42 -7.46 -3.86 14.66
C ARG A 42 -6.16 -3.96 15.47
N SER A 43 -5.02 -3.74 14.82
CA SER A 43 -3.70 -3.74 15.49
C SER A 43 -3.60 -2.62 16.53
N ASP A 44 -4.11 -1.43 16.22
CA ASP A 44 -4.02 -0.25 17.08
C ASP A 44 -5.01 -0.31 18.27
N PHE A 45 -6.23 -0.81 18.03
CA PHE A 45 -7.28 -0.89 19.06
C PHE A 45 -7.32 -2.21 19.83
N GLY A 46 -6.72 -3.29 19.31
CA GLY A 46 -6.77 -4.64 19.88
C GLY A 46 -5.98 -4.84 21.18
N ALA A 47 -5.25 -3.82 21.65
CA ALA A 47 -4.48 -3.87 22.89
C ALA A 47 -5.23 -3.37 24.14
N CYS A 48 -6.43 -2.80 23.99
CA CYS A 48 -7.15 -2.15 25.10
C CYS A 48 -8.53 -2.80 25.33
N ASP A 49 -8.62 -3.57 26.42
CA ASP A 49 -9.82 -3.97 27.19
C ASP A 49 -11.16 -4.19 26.44
N GLY A 50 -11.47 -5.46 26.18
CA GLY A 50 -12.72 -6.12 26.60
C GLY A 50 -14.06 -5.81 25.90
N ASP A 51 -14.28 -4.64 25.31
CA ASP A 51 -15.58 -4.26 24.71
C ASP A 51 -15.51 -3.97 23.19
N THR A 52 -14.31 -3.88 22.63
CA THR A 52 -14.08 -3.47 21.23
C THR A 52 -14.29 -4.60 20.20
N GLU A 53 -14.45 -5.85 20.63
CA GLU A 53 -14.63 -7.01 19.73
C GLU A 53 -15.92 -6.92 18.89
N HIS A 54 -16.99 -6.33 19.44
CA HIS A 54 -18.25 -6.20 18.70
C HIS A 54 -18.17 -5.16 17.57
N ASP A 55 -17.43 -4.07 17.75
CA ASP A 55 -17.40 -2.96 16.79
C ASP A 55 -16.59 -3.29 15.53
N VAL A 56 -15.53 -4.10 15.64
CA VAL A 56 -14.72 -4.53 14.49
C VAL A 56 -15.44 -5.60 13.66
N SER A 57 -16.34 -6.39 14.26
CA SER A 57 -17.08 -7.46 13.56
C SER A 57 -17.97 -6.96 12.42
N TYR A 58 -18.49 -5.73 12.51
CA TYR A 58 -19.26 -5.10 11.44
C TYR A 58 -18.39 -4.74 10.23
N LEU A 59 -17.12 -4.38 10.46
CA LEU A 59 -16.16 -4.11 9.39
C LEU A 59 -15.83 -5.39 8.63
N ASP A 60 -15.68 -6.51 9.33
CA ASP A 60 -15.45 -7.82 8.72
C ASP A 60 -16.64 -8.27 7.87
N GLY A 61 -17.87 -8.01 8.34
CA GLY A 61 -19.09 -8.24 7.55
C GLY A 61 -19.11 -7.41 6.26
N ALA A 62 -18.83 -6.10 6.35
CA ALA A 62 -18.75 -5.23 5.19
C ALA A 62 -17.64 -5.63 4.21
N LEU A 63 -16.46 -6.02 4.71
CA LEU A 63 -15.37 -6.55 3.88
C LEU A 63 -15.79 -7.82 3.15
N CYS A 64 -16.52 -8.72 3.82
CA CYS A 64 -17.03 -9.95 3.21
C CYS A 64 -18.04 -9.66 2.09
N GLU A 65 -18.99 -8.75 2.32
CA GLU A 65 -19.99 -8.36 1.32
C GLU A 65 -19.37 -7.67 0.10
N ILE A 66 -18.50 -6.68 0.32
CA ILE A 66 -17.77 -5.98 -0.75
C ILE A 66 -16.86 -6.98 -1.49
N GLY A 67 -16.21 -7.87 -0.76
CA GLY A 67 -15.45 -9.00 -1.30
C GLY A 67 -16.30 -9.85 -2.25
N GLY A 68 -17.47 -10.30 -1.80
CA GLY A 68 -18.41 -11.08 -2.60
C GLY A 68 -18.80 -10.36 -3.90
N MET A 69 -19.03 -9.05 -3.86
CA MET A 69 -19.29 -8.25 -5.05
C MET A 69 -18.07 -8.18 -5.99
N ALA A 70 -16.87 -7.98 -5.44
CA ALA A 70 -15.63 -7.94 -6.22
C ALA A 70 -15.30 -9.28 -6.91
N MET A 71 -15.65 -10.43 -6.30
CA MET A 71 -15.47 -11.76 -6.89
C MET A 71 -16.25 -11.95 -8.20
N LEU A 72 -17.35 -11.22 -8.38
CA LEU A 72 -18.13 -11.27 -9.63
C LEU A 72 -17.34 -10.75 -10.84
N PHE A 73 -16.25 -10.01 -10.59
CA PHE A 73 -15.39 -9.41 -11.60
C PHE A 73 -14.03 -10.13 -11.74
N GLY A 74 -13.95 -11.41 -11.38
CA GLY A 74 -12.77 -12.26 -11.56
C GLY A 74 -11.88 -12.38 -10.33
N ASP A 75 -10.57 -12.68 -10.52
CA ASP A 75 -9.61 -12.79 -9.42
C ASP A 75 -9.49 -11.43 -8.71
N GLN A 76 -9.63 -11.43 -7.38
CA GLN A 76 -9.52 -10.25 -6.54
C GLN A 76 -8.08 -9.77 -6.36
N ARG A 77 -7.09 -10.59 -6.73
CA ARG A 77 -5.67 -10.23 -6.63
C ARG A 77 -5.17 -9.41 -7.82
N TYR A 78 -5.97 -9.36 -8.89
CA TYR A 78 -5.59 -8.73 -10.14
C TYR A 78 -6.63 -7.74 -10.63
N TYR A 79 -6.14 -6.63 -11.18
CA TYR A 79 -6.93 -5.75 -12.01
C TYR A 79 -7.27 -6.40 -13.36
N SER A 80 -8.21 -5.79 -14.06
CA SER A 80 -8.69 -6.25 -15.36
C SER A 80 -7.60 -6.26 -16.45
N ASP A 81 -6.54 -5.48 -16.27
CA ASP A 81 -5.36 -5.43 -17.14
C ASP A 81 -4.25 -6.44 -16.74
N GLY A 82 -4.49 -7.24 -15.71
CA GLY A 82 -3.55 -8.25 -15.21
C GLY A 82 -2.51 -7.73 -14.21
N ARG A 83 -2.53 -6.44 -13.87
CA ARG A 83 -1.69 -5.90 -12.80
C ARG A 83 -2.12 -6.41 -11.44
N LEU A 84 -1.16 -6.55 -10.53
CA LEU A 84 -1.44 -6.91 -9.14
C LEU A 84 -2.10 -5.74 -8.41
N ILE A 85 -3.06 -6.05 -7.54
CA ILE A 85 -3.66 -5.07 -6.64
C ILE A 85 -2.78 -4.80 -5.44
N GLU A 86 -2.16 -5.84 -4.90
CA GLU A 86 -1.27 -5.75 -3.76
C GLU A 86 0.02 -6.52 -4.01
N SER A 87 1.14 -5.97 -3.55
CA SER A 87 2.42 -6.64 -3.51
C SER A 87 2.95 -6.65 -2.09
N GLU A 88 3.34 -7.84 -1.63
CA GLU A 88 3.90 -8.06 -0.30
C GLU A 88 5.35 -8.51 -0.44
N ILE A 89 6.24 -7.93 0.36
CA ILE A 89 7.65 -8.29 0.39
C ILE A 89 8.14 -8.44 1.85
N PRO A 90 8.79 -9.55 2.21
CA PRO A 90 9.41 -9.68 3.52
C PRO A 90 10.60 -8.73 3.67
N ILE A 91 10.68 -8.05 4.82
CA ILE A 91 11.83 -7.23 5.20
C ILE A 91 12.84 -8.10 5.96
N ILE A 92 12.35 -8.75 7.03
CA ILE A 92 13.06 -9.78 7.81
C ILE A 92 12.05 -10.85 8.26
N LYS A 93 12.51 -11.89 8.95
CA LYS A 93 11.60 -12.91 9.48
C LYS A 93 10.61 -12.27 10.46
N GLY A 94 9.32 -12.34 10.15
CA GLY A 94 8.25 -11.78 10.97
C GLY A 94 7.91 -10.31 10.70
N LEU A 95 8.66 -9.62 9.83
CA LEU A 95 8.35 -8.25 9.41
C LEU A 95 8.20 -8.19 7.89
N ARG A 96 7.07 -7.66 7.43
CA ARG A 96 6.74 -7.57 6.01
C ARG A 96 6.26 -6.18 5.66
N SER A 97 6.34 -5.85 4.38
CA SER A 97 5.83 -4.62 3.81
C SER A 97 4.86 -5.00 2.69
N SER A 98 3.62 -4.52 2.79
CA SER A 98 2.67 -4.51 1.68
C SER A 98 2.63 -3.14 0.99
N HIS A 99 2.22 -3.17 -0.27
CA HIS A 99 1.84 -2.00 -1.04
C HIS A 99 0.62 -2.33 -1.91
N ILE A 100 -0.43 -1.53 -1.77
CA ILE A 100 -1.62 -1.59 -2.62
C ILE A 100 -1.43 -0.60 -3.77
N TRP A 101 -1.39 -1.12 -4.98
CA TRP A 101 -1.26 -0.37 -6.23
C TRP A 101 -2.59 0.29 -6.59
N HIS A 102 -2.57 1.52 -7.06
CA HIS A 102 -3.72 2.20 -7.60
C HIS A 102 -4.09 1.66 -9.01
N PRO A 103 -5.39 1.52 -9.34
CA PRO A 103 -5.82 1.04 -10.65
C PRO A 103 -5.45 2.00 -11.79
N ASP A 104 -5.22 3.28 -11.50
CA ASP A 104 -4.52 4.21 -12.39
C ASP A 104 -3.05 4.34 -11.95
N PRO A 105 -2.08 3.78 -12.70
CA PRO A 105 -0.68 3.82 -12.32
C PRO A 105 -0.08 5.24 -12.31
N ALA A 106 -0.73 6.21 -12.96
CA ALA A 106 -0.31 7.61 -12.88
C ALA A 106 -0.53 8.22 -11.47
N GLN A 107 -1.37 7.59 -10.64
CA GLN A 107 -1.64 8.01 -9.26
C GLN A 107 -0.68 7.38 -8.26
N ASP A 108 -0.02 6.28 -8.62
CA ASP A 108 1.07 5.73 -7.82
C ASP A 108 2.34 6.52 -8.13
N GLY A 109 2.75 7.38 -7.19
CA GLY A 109 4.03 8.06 -7.25
C GLY A 109 5.16 7.14 -6.75
N PRO A 110 6.39 7.27 -7.28
CA PRO A 110 7.56 6.66 -6.66
C PRO A 110 7.65 7.08 -5.19
N ARG A 111 7.85 6.11 -4.31
CA ARG A 111 7.92 6.36 -2.87
C ARG A 111 9.10 5.59 -2.28
N THR A 112 9.83 6.28 -1.41
CA THR A 112 10.83 5.65 -0.55
C THR A 112 10.42 5.89 0.89
N ARG A 113 10.37 4.81 1.67
CA ARG A 113 10.15 4.86 3.12
C ARG A 113 11.23 4.08 3.84
N SER A 114 11.70 4.59 4.96
CA SER A 114 12.68 3.92 5.81
C SER A 114 12.13 3.71 7.21
N GLY A 115 12.72 2.76 7.92
CA GLY A 115 12.38 2.46 9.30
C GLY A 115 13.49 1.72 10.02
N GLU A 116 13.31 1.54 11.32
CA GLU A 116 14.21 0.76 12.17
C GLU A 116 13.77 -0.71 12.19
N LEU A 117 14.73 -1.62 12.16
CA LEU A 117 14.44 -3.03 12.37
C LEU A 117 14.02 -3.23 13.83
N PRO A 118 12.99 -4.05 14.10
CA PRO A 118 12.65 -4.38 15.47
C PRO A 118 13.74 -5.26 16.10
N SER A 119 14.16 -4.91 17.31
CA SER A 119 15.03 -5.75 18.16
C SER A 119 14.27 -6.95 18.74
N PHE A 120 12.93 -6.88 18.80
CA PHE A 120 12.04 -7.81 19.51
C PHE A 120 12.29 -7.93 21.02
N ASP A 121 13.19 -7.11 21.56
CA ASP A 121 13.48 -6.94 22.98
C ASP A 121 13.46 -5.42 23.29
N PRO A 122 12.55 -4.94 24.14
CA PRO A 122 12.40 -3.52 24.43
C PRO A 122 13.63 -2.90 25.09
N ASP A 123 14.50 -3.72 25.70
CA ASP A 123 15.72 -3.26 26.36
C ASP A 123 16.92 -3.19 25.39
N LEU A 124 16.78 -3.73 24.18
CA LEU A 124 17.82 -3.70 23.15
C LEU A 124 17.54 -2.64 22.09
N PRO A 125 18.57 -1.89 21.66
CA PRO A 125 18.42 -0.97 20.54
C PRO A 125 18.10 -1.72 19.25
N SER A 126 17.52 -0.98 18.30
CA SER A 126 17.29 -1.48 16.95
C SER A 126 18.59 -2.06 16.35
N PRO A 127 18.56 -3.30 15.81
CA PRO A 127 19.74 -3.93 15.24
C PRO A 127 20.10 -3.39 13.84
N GLY A 128 19.34 -2.44 13.30
CA GLY A 128 19.62 -1.84 11.99
C GLY A 128 18.46 -1.04 11.41
N THR A 129 18.59 -0.65 10.14
CA THR A 129 17.54 0.08 9.42
C THR A 129 17.15 -0.65 8.15
N TYR A 130 15.96 -0.35 7.65
CA TYR A 130 15.52 -0.78 6.33
C TYR A 130 15.03 0.40 5.51
N GLU A 131 15.12 0.26 4.20
CA GLU A 131 14.59 1.17 3.19
C GLU A 131 13.76 0.36 2.20
N ILE A 132 12.58 0.88 1.86
CA ILE A 132 11.65 0.32 0.90
C ILE A 132 11.48 1.34 -0.21
N THR A 133 11.71 0.93 -1.45
CA THR A 133 11.51 1.75 -2.65
C THR A 133 10.45 1.09 -3.52
N ILE A 134 9.49 1.90 -3.97
CA ILE A 134 8.35 1.47 -4.79
C ILE A 134 8.51 2.07 -6.19
N ASP A 135 8.54 1.21 -7.20
CA ASP A 135 8.47 1.58 -8.62
C ASP A 135 7.07 1.27 -9.19
N PRO A 136 6.24 2.29 -9.44
CA PRO A 136 4.87 2.13 -9.92
C PRO A 136 4.77 1.64 -11.36
N PHE A 137 5.77 1.90 -12.20
CA PHE A 137 5.75 1.48 -13.60
C PHE A 137 6.11 0.00 -13.74
N ALA A 138 7.06 -0.47 -12.93
CA ALA A 138 7.46 -1.87 -12.91
C ALA A 138 6.57 -2.76 -12.03
N GLN A 139 5.65 -2.15 -11.24
CA GLN A 139 4.98 -2.80 -10.12
C GLN A 139 5.96 -3.56 -9.21
N SER A 140 7.09 -2.94 -8.88
CA SER A 140 8.11 -3.56 -8.05
C SER A 140 8.29 -2.83 -6.73
N VAL A 141 8.49 -3.62 -5.68
CA VAL A 141 8.87 -3.15 -4.35
C VAL A 141 10.25 -3.71 -4.06
N HIS A 142 11.19 -2.84 -3.74
CA HIS A 142 12.56 -3.19 -3.40
C HIS A 142 12.80 -2.90 -1.93
N VAL A 143 13.39 -3.86 -1.22
CA VAL A 143 13.77 -3.70 0.18
C VAL A 143 15.27 -3.81 0.32
N ARG A 144 15.85 -2.87 1.06
CA ARG A 144 17.25 -2.89 1.49
C ARG A 144 17.29 -2.80 3.00
N ALA A 145 17.76 -3.86 3.67
CA ALA A 145 18.03 -3.84 5.09
C ALA A 145 19.54 -3.72 5.35
N VAL A 146 19.93 -2.84 6.27
CA VAL A 146 21.31 -2.65 6.71
C VAL A 146 21.36 -2.91 8.21
N MET A 147 22.06 -3.98 8.60
CA MET A 147 22.31 -4.28 10.02
C MET A 147 23.39 -3.33 10.55
N GLY A 148 23.16 -2.79 11.75
CA GLY A 148 24.21 -2.12 12.52
C GLY A 148 25.28 -3.14 12.91
N ALA A 149 26.55 -2.73 12.89
CA ALA A 149 27.59 -3.53 13.50
C ALA A 149 27.31 -3.60 15.01
N ALA A 150 27.17 -4.80 15.55
CA ALA A 150 27.18 -4.99 17.00
C ALA A 150 28.56 -4.57 17.51
N GLU A 151 28.63 -3.47 18.27
CA GLU A 151 29.83 -3.07 19.03
C GLU A 151 30.01 -3.95 20.27
#